data_AF-A0A1Q7AFU7-F1
#
_entry.id   AF-A0A1Q7AFU7-F1
#
_cell.length_a   1.000
_cell.length_b   1.000
_cell.length_c   1.000
_cell.angle_alpha   90.00
_cell.angle_beta   90.00
_cell.angle_gamma   90.00
#
_symmetry.space_group_name_H-M   'P 1'
#
loop_
_entity.id
_entity.type
_entity.pdbx_description
1 polymer ?
#
loop_
_entity_poly.entity_id
_entity_poly.type
_entity_poly.pdbx_seq_one_letter_code
_entity_poly.pdbx_strand_id
1 'polypeptide(L)'
;MEQRTTAWTANRIFALVLGIVLLLVGIIGFFTPTKAYDVQEVFGLFDVDLIHNLIHVVSGILGIAAAFMGWSRTFNRAFGIIYVVLGLLGLIPALYFPPGTFGHDNGLFLGLTHINAADHILHLVIGLAALAVGYLVRDDTVAPTTTTARDSDPMVKP
;
A
#
# COMPACT_ATOMS: atom_id res chain seq x y z
N MET A 1 23.07 2.63 29.66
CA MET A 1 22.04 3.12 28.72
C MET A 1 21.89 2.05 27.66
N GLU A 2 20.78 1.34 27.67
CA GLU A 2 20.49 0.28 26.70
C GLU A 2 20.33 0.92 25.32
N GLN A 3 21.25 0.63 24.40
CA GLN A 3 21.10 1.06 23.02
C GLN A 3 19.90 0.31 22.44
N ARG A 4 18.72 0.94 22.48
CA ARG A 4 17.54 0.46 21.76
C ARG A 4 17.89 0.52 20.28
N THR A 5 18.34 -0.59 19.71
CA THR A 5 18.52 -0.71 18.27
C THR A 5 17.15 -0.51 17.64
N THR A 6 16.93 0.65 17.01
CA THR A 6 15.72 0.94 16.23
C THR A 6 15.80 0.20 14.90
N ALA A 7 16.02 -1.11 14.95
CA ALA A 7 16.10 -1.89 13.73
C ALA A 7 14.68 -2.02 13.15
N TRP A 8 14.59 -1.72 11.86
CA TRP A 8 13.33 -1.70 11.14
C TRP A 8 12.81 -3.13 10.97
N THR A 9 11.56 -3.36 11.37
CA THR A 9 10.90 -4.65 11.19
C THR A 9 10.28 -4.73 9.81
N ALA A 10 10.06 -5.94 9.29
CA ALA A 10 9.41 -6.13 8.00
C ALA A 10 8.02 -5.46 7.92
N ASN A 11 7.22 -5.51 8.99
CA ASN A 11 5.94 -4.80 9.04
C ASN A 11 6.11 -3.29 8.90
N ARG A 12 7.14 -2.73 9.54
CA ARG A 12 7.45 -1.30 9.49
C ARG A 12 7.87 -0.85 8.09
N ILE A 13 8.78 -1.61 7.46
CA ILE A 13 9.24 -1.33 6.10
C ILE A 13 8.08 -1.45 5.12
N PHE A 14 7.28 -2.52 5.22
CA PHE A 14 6.14 -2.73 4.33
C PHE A 14 5.10 -1.61 4.46
N ALA A 15 4.72 -1.24 5.69
CA ALA A 15 3.78 -0.14 5.93
C ALA A 15 4.30 1.20 5.37
N LEU A 16 5.60 1.45 5.49
CA LEU A 16 6.24 2.65 4.95
C LEU A 16 6.17 2.67 3.42
N VAL A 17 6.62 1.59 2.78
CA VAL A 17 6.64 1.48 1.30
C VAL A 17 5.23 1.59 0.75
N LEU A 18 4.29 0.82 1.30
CA LEU A 18 2.89 0.88 0.92
C LEU A 18 2.32 2.29 1.11
N GLY A 19 2.62 2.94 2.24
CA GLY A 19 2.17 4.30 2.54
C GLY A 19 2.72 5.33 1.54
N ILE A 20 4.01 5.27 1.23
CA ILE A 20 4.65 6.15 0.24
C ILE A 20 4.03 5.94 -1.14
N VAL A 21 3.88 4.69 -1.58
CA VAL A 21 3.32 4.38 -2.91
C VAL A 21 1.89 4.91 -3.04
N LEU A 22 1.02 4.64 -2.06
CA LEU A 22 -0.36 5.13 -2.10
C LEU A 22 -0.44 6.66 -2.06
N LEU A 23 0.39 7.31 -1.24
CA LEU A 23 0.44 8.76 -1.19
C LEU A 23 0.87 9.35 -2.54
N LEU A 24 1.92 8.79 -3.15
CA LEU A 24 2.40 9.24 -4.46
C LEU A 24 1.36 9.01 -5.55
N VAL A 25 0.75 7.83 -5.62
CA VAL A 25 -0.27 7.52 -6.63
C VAL A 25 -1.50 8.41 -6.44
N GLY A 26 -1.96 8.62 -5.21
CA GLY A 26 -3.08 9.54 -4.93
C GLY A 26 -2.78 10.98 -5.35
N ILE A 27 -1.56 11.48 -5.06
CA ILE A 27 -1.11 12.80 -5.52
C ILE A 27 -1.05 12.85 -7.05
N ILE A 28 -0.45 11.85 -7.69
CA ILE A 28 -0.36 11.77 -9.16
C ILE A 28 -1.75 11.78 -9.80
N GLY A 29 -2.71 11.06 -9.21
CA GLY A 29 -4.10 11.05 -9.68
C GLY A 29 -4.73 12.44 -9.72
N PHE A 30 -4.52 13.28 -8.69
CA PHE A 30 -5.00 14.66 -8.68
C PHE A 30 -4.45 15.55 -9.81
N PHE A 31 -3.25 15.24 -10.31
CA PHE A 31 -2.61 15.97 -11.40
C PHE A 31 -2.74 15.26 -12.75
N THR A 32 -3.38 14.09 -12.79
CA THR A 32 -3.63 13.36 -14.03
C THR A 32 -4.79 14.03 -14.76
N PRO A 33 -4.69 14.31 -16.09
CA PRO A 33 -5.78 14.92 -16.83
C PRO A 33 -7.06 14.09 -16.72
N THR A 34 -8.17 14.76 -16.43
CA THR A 34 -9.48 14.13 -16.44
C THR A 34 -9.90 13.78 -17.86
N LYS A 35 -10.49 12.61 -18.00
CA LYS A 35 -11.23 12.16 -19.17
C LYS A 35 -12.72 12.45 -18.93
N ALA A 36 -13.58 11.75 -19.66
CA ALA A 36 -15.02 11.87 -19.46
C ALA A 36 -15.40 11.53 -18.01
N TYR A 37 -16.42 12.20 -17.47
CA TYR A 37 -17.00 11.92 -16.15
C TYR A 37 -16.04 12.09 -14.97
N ASP A 38 -15.09 13.01 -15.10
CA ASP A 38 -14.09 13.35 -14.08
C ASP A 38 -13.15 12.19 -13.68
N VAL A 39 -13.14 11.11 -14.47
CA VAL A 39 -12.22 9.99 -14.30
C VAL A 39 -10.81 10.40 -14.72
N GLN A 40 -9.82 10.06 -13.91
CA GLN A 40 -8.41 10.12 -14.26
C GLN A 40 -7.88 8.71 -14.52
N GLU A 41 -7.19 8.53 -15.65
CA GLU A 41 -6.59 7.24 -16.00
C GLU A 41 -5.10 7.26 -15.67
N VAL A 42 -4.76 6.83 -14.46
CA VAL A 42 -3.39 6.83 -13.96
C VAL A 42 -2.60 5.69 -14.60
N PHE A 43 -1.44 6.02 -15.18
CA PHE A 43 -0.57 5.10 -15.93
C PHE A 43 -1.23 4.39 -17.13
N GLY A 44 -2.37 4.88 -17.60
CA GLY A 44 -3.10 4.24 -18.69
C GLY A 44 -3.85 2.96 -18.30
N LEU A 45 -3.98 2.69 -16.99
CA LEU A 45 -4.47 1.40 -16.48
C LEU A 45 -5.47 1.52 -15.32
N PHE A 46 -5.30 2.50 -14.43
CA PHE A 46 -6.07 2.60 -13.19
C PHE A 46 -7.07 3.76 -13.27
N ASP A 47 -8.34 3.47 -13.02
CA ASP A 47 -9.39 4.49 -13.06
C ASP A 47 -9.58 5.03 -11.65
N VAL A 48 -9.26 6.30 -11.48
CA VAL A 48 -9.37 7.01 -10.21
C VAL A 48 -10.18 8.28 -10.40
N ASP A 49 -10.69 8.82 -9.31
CA ASP A 49 -11.34 10.12 -9.27
C ASP A 49 -10.98 10.85 -7.97
N LEU A 50 -11.66 11.97 -7.72
CA LEU A 50 -11.49 12.74 -6.49
C LEU A 50 -11.56 11.87 -5.23
N ILE A 51 -12.58 11.02 -5.11
CA ILE A 51 -12.79 10.21 -3.91
C ILE A 51 -11.73 9.12 -3.81
N HIS A 52 -11.41 8.44 -4.92
CA HIS A 52 -10.38 7.40 -4.94
C HIS A 52 -9.01 7.97 -4.53
N ASN A 53 -8.64 9.13 -5.08
CA ASN A 53 -7.37 9.80 -4.77
C ASN A 53 -7.30 10.21 -3.30
N LEU A 54 -8.40 10.71 -2.72
CA LEU A 54 -8.45 11.01 -1.29
C LEU A 54 -8.25 9.75 -0.44
N ILE A 55 -8.88 8.63 -0.81
CA ILE A 55 -8.70 7.35 -0.12
C ILE A 55 -7.22 6.91 -0.18
N HIS A 56 -6.58 7.04 -1.34
CA HIS A 56 -5.14 6.76 -1.50
C HIS A 56 -4.26 7.68 -0.66
N VAL A 57 -4.50 8.99 -0.68
CA VAL A 57 -3.73 9.96 0.13
C VAL A 57 -3.88 9.67 1.62
N VAL A 58 -5.10 9.46 2.12
CA VAL A 58 -5.36 9.18 3.53
C VAL A 58 -4.71 7.85 3.94
N SER A 59 -4.89 6.81 3.14
CA SER A 59 -4.26 5.50 3.38
C SER A 59 -2.74 5.61 3.38
N GLY A 60 -2.18 6.41 2.47
CA GLY A 60 -0.76 6.69 2.37
C GLY A 60 -0.19 7.36 3.62
N ILE A 61 -0.84 8.42 4.08
CA ILE A 61 -0.48 9.13 5.32
C ILE A 61 -0.55 8.16 6.52
N LEU A 62 -1.62 7.36 6.62
CA LEU A 62 -1.77 6.38 7.71
C LEU A 62 -0.67 5.32 7.67
N GLY A 63 -0.29 4.83 6.50
CA GLY A 63 0.79 3.83 6.35
C GLY A 63 2.16 4.38 6.77
N ILE A 64 2.48 5.60 6.34
CA ILE A 64 3.69 6.31 6.76
C ILE A 64 3.65 6.53 8.29
N ALA A 65 2.55 7.05 8.83
CA ALA A 65 2.41 7.27 10.27
C ALA A 65 2.58 5.96 11.08
N ALA A 66 1.94 4.87 10.64
CA ALA A 66 2.04 3.56 11.26
C ALA A 66 3.48 3.03 11.28
N ALA A 67 4.26 3.32 10.22
CA ALA A 67 5.67 2.98 10.15
C ALA A 67 6.54 3.73 11.17
N PHE A 68 6.13 4.88 11.70
CA PHE A 68 6.91 5.61 12.71
C PHE A 68 6.39 5.44 14.13
N MET A 69 5.07 5.31 14.29
CA MET A 69 4.38 5.37 15.57
C MET A 69 4.13 4.00 16.22
N GLY A 70 4.62 2.90 15.63
CA GLY A 70 4.60 1.57 16.27
C GLY A 70 3.33 0.74 16.07
N TRP A 71 2.46 1.12 15.13
CA TRP A 71 1.21 0.40 14.81
C TRP A 71 1.22 -0.18 13.38
N SER A 72 2.40 -0.35 12.76
CA SER A 72 2.58 -0.87 11.40
C SER A 72 1.92 -2.24 11.16
N ARG A 73 2.04 -3.17 12.11
CA ARG A 73 1.40 -4.49 12.01
C ARG A 73 -0.13 -4.39 12.00
N THR A 74 -0.71 -3.56 12.89
CA THR A 74 -2.15 -3.33 12.94
C THR A 74 -2.64 -2.66 11.66
N PHE A 75 -1.88 -1.68 11.15
CA PHE A 75 -2.15 -1.05 9.86
C PHE A 75 -2.16 -2.08 8.72
N ASN A 76 -1.11 -2.90 8.57
CA ASN A 76 -1.04 -3.90 7.49
C ASN A 76 -2.21 -4.90 7.53
N ARG A 77 -2.64 -5.31 8.73
CA ARG A 77 -3.81 -6.19 8.89
C ARG A 77 -5.11 -5.49 8.48
N ALA A 78 -5.37 -4.30 9.02
CA ALA A 78 -6.58 -3.55 8.71
C ALA A 78 -6.66 -3.19 7.23
N PHE A 79 -5.58 -2.63 6.68
CA PHE A 79 -5.42 -2.35 5.26
C PHE A 79 -5.67 -3.60 4.42
N GLY A 80 -5.00 -4.71 4.79
CA GLY A 80 -5.12 -5.97 4.08
C GLY A 80 -6.55 -6.50 4.03
N ILE A 81 -7.27 -6.49 5.16
CA ILE A 81 -8.69 -6.91 5.22
C ILE A 81 -9.53 -6.02 4.30
N ILE A 82 -9.40 -4.69 4.42
CA ILE A 82 -10.19 -3.73 3.64
C ILE A 82 -9.95 -3.93 2.15
N TYR A 83 -8.69 -4.01 1.72
CA TYR A 83 -8.33 -4.08 0.30
C TYR A 83 -8.68 -5.43 -0.32
N VAL A 84 -8.59 -6.54 0.43
CA VAL A 84 -9.12 -7.84 -0.03
C VAL A 84 -10.63 -7.79 -0.19
N VAL A 85 -11.35 -7.22 0.77
CA VAL A 85 -12.81 -7.08 0.66
C VAL A 85 -13.18 -6.21 -0.54
N LEU A 86 -12.51 -5.07 -0.75
CA LEU A 86 -12.74 -4.21 -1.94
C LEU A 86 -12.47 -4.95 -3.26
N GLY A 87 -11.38 -5.72 -3.33
CA GLY A 87 -11.05 -6.52 -4.51
C GLY A 87 -12.10 -7.61 -4.79
N LEU A 88 -12.60 -8.28 -3.75
CA LEU A 88 -13.64 -9.32 -3.88
C LEU A 88 -15.01 -8.73 -4.23
N LEU A 89 -15.38 -7.59 -3.64
CA LEU A 89 -16.63 -6.90 -3.95
C LEU A 89 -16.64 -6.37 -5.38
N GLY A 90 -15.47 -6.00 -5.94
CA GLY A 90 -15.32 -5.64 -7.35
C GLY A 90 -15.73 -6.76 -8.34
N LEU A 91 -15.81 -8.01 -7.88
CA LEU A 91 -16.28 -9.13 -8.71
C LEU A 91 -17.81 -9.19 -8.82
N ILE A 92 -18.54 -8.29 -8.17
CA ILE A 92 -20.00 -8.28 -8.10
C ILE A 92 -20.53 -7.13 -8.98
N PRO A 93 -21.00 -7.39 -10.22
CA PRO A 93 -21.47 -6.35 -11.12
C PRO A 93 -22.63 -5.51 -10.57
N ALA A 94 -23.46 -6.08 -9.69
CA ALA A 94 -24.58 -5.39 -9.06
C ALA A 94 -24.16 -4.29 -8.06
N LEU A 95 -22.87 -4.18 -7.72
CA LEU A 95 -22.34 -3.13 -6.85
C LEU A 95 -21.90 -1.87 -7.59
N TYR A 96 -22.08 -1.81 -8.92
CA TYR A 96 -21.76 -0.63 -9.72
C TYR A 96 -23.03 0.12 -10.15
N PHE A 97 -22.99 1.44 -10.04
CA PHE A 97 -24.15 2.31 -10.22
C PHE A 97 -23.81 3.60 -10.98
N PRO A 98 -24.65 4.05 -11.93
CA PRO A 98 -25.42 3.24 -12.88
C PRO A 98 -24.49 2.51 -13.88
N PRO A 99 -24.72 1.21 -14.18
CA PRO A 99 -23.90 0.46 -15.13
C PRO A 99 -24.12 0.91 -16.58
N GLY A 100 -23.06 0.93 -17.39
CA GLY A 100 -23.16 1.00 -18.85
C GLY A 100 -23.37 2.40 -19.42
N THR A 101 -23.04 3.44 -18.67
CA THR A 101 -23.21 4.81 -19.15
C THR A 101 -22.02 5.24 -20.04
N PHE A 102 -20.77 4.78 -19.80
CA PHE A 102 -19.58 5.51 -20.30
C PHE A 102 -18.36 4.66 -20.76
N GLY A 103 -18.54 3.78 -21.75
CA GLY A 103 -17.41 3.06 -22.37
C GLY A 103 -17.09 1.72 -21.69
N HIS A 104 -15.81 1.36 -21.54
CA HIS A 104 -15.40 0.10 -20.88
C HIS A 104 -15.44 0.16 -19.34
N ASP A 105 -15.92 1.26 -18.76
CA ASP A 105 -16.07 1.41 -17.32
C ASP A 105 -17.38 0.79 -16.80
N ASN A 106 -17.37 0.34 -15.55
CA ASN A 106 -18.54 -0.30 -14.94
C ASN A 106 -19.47 0.71 -14.24
N GLY A 107 -19.17 2.02 -14.26
CA GLY A 107 -19.82 3.06 -13.45
C GLY A 107 -19.19 3.21 -12.06
N LEU A 108 -19.84 3.93 -11.15
CA LEU A 108 -19.33 4.14 -9.78
C LEU A 108 -19.48 2.88 -8.94
N PHE A 109 -18.38 2.42 -8.37
CA PHE A 109 -18.39 1.32 -7.42
C PHE A 109 -18.97 1.78 -6.08
N LEU A 110 -19.96 1.04 -5.58
CA LEU A 110 -20.75 1.35 -4.39
C LEU A 110 -21.42 2.74 -4.45
N GLY A 111 -21.52 3.35 -5.64
CA GLY A 111 -21.98 4.73 -5.82
C GLY A 111 -21.04 5.80 -5.28
N LEU A 112 -19.77 5.46 -4.98
CA LEU A 112 -18.81 6.36 -4.32
C LEU A 112 -17.70 6.85 -5.23
N THR A 113 -17.13 5.97 -6.05
CA THR A 113 -15.90 6.28 -6.79
C THR A 113 -15.73 5.38 -8.01
N HIS A 114 -15.01 5.86 -9.01
CA HIS A 114 -14.55 5.08 -10.15
C HIS A 114 -13.38 4.20 -9.74
N ILE A 115 -13.48 2.94 -10.14
CA ILE A 115 -12.50 1.89 -9.87
C ILE A 115 -12.76 0.79 -10.90
N ASN A 116 -11.72 0.37 -11.62
CA ASN A 116 -11.85 -0.60 -12.69
C ASN A 116 -11.33 -1.98 -12.29
N ALA A 117 -11.37 -2.93 -13.22
CA ALA A 117 -10.90 -4.29 -12.96
C ALA A 117 -9.41 -4.34 -12.57
N ALA A 118 -8.56 -3.50 -13.18
CA ALA A 118 -7.14 -3.43 -12.85
C ALA A 118 -6.94 -2.95 -11.41
N ASP A 119 -7.72 -1.95 -10.99
CA ASP A 119 -7.73 -1.51 -9.59
C ASP A 119 -8.15 -2.66 -8.66
N HIS A 120 -9.26 -3.35 -8.90
CA HIS A 120 -9.71 -4.44 -8.01
C HIS A 120 -8.69 -5.56 -7.88
N ILE A 121 -8.02 -5.92 -8.98
CA ILE A 121 -6.93 -6.90 -8.98
C ILE A 121 -5.76 -6.38 -8.15
N LEU A 122 -5.34 -5.13 -8.35
CA LEU A 122 -4.27 -4.52 -7.58
C LEU A 122 -4.61 -4.51 -6.08
N HIS A 123 -5.81 -4.07 -5.71
CA HIS A 123 -6.31 -4.06 -4.33
C HIS A 123 -6.26 -5.46 -3.71
N LEU A 124 -6.71 -6.49 -4.43
CA LEU A 124 -6.66 -7.86 -3.95
C LEU A 124 -5.22 -8.33 -3.72
N VAL A 125 -4.32 -8.07 -4.67
CA VAL A 125 -2.90 -8.47 -4.57
C VAL A 125 -2.21 -7.78 -3.40
N ILE A 126 -2.31 -6.45 -3.30
CA ILE A 126 -1.64 -5.71 -2.21
C ILE A 126 -2.29 -5.96 -0.86
N GLY A 127 -3.61 -6.21 -0.84
CA GLY A 127 -4.34 -6.58 0.36
C GLY A 127 -3.89 -7.94 0.89
N LEU A 128 -3.78 -8.95 0.03
CA LEU A 128 -3.25 -10.27 0.40
C LEU A 128 -1.79 -10.19 0.87
N ALA A 129 -0.95 -9.39 0.21
CA ALA A 129 0.42 -9.16 0.63
C ALA A 129 0.48 -8.51 2.03
N ALA A 130 -0.35 -7.50 2.29
CA ALA A 130 -0.43 -6.83 3.58
C ALA A 130 -0.92 -7.79 4.69
N LEU A 131 -1.90 -8.64 4.40
CA LEU A 131 -2.33 -9.71 5.32
C LEU A 131 -1.21 -10.70 5.61
N ALA A 132 -0.51 -11.17 4.57
CA ALA A 132 0.59 -12.11 4.73
C ALA A 132 1.69 -11.51 5.62
N VAL A 133 2.08 -10.25 5.39
CA VAL A 133 3.08 -9.56 6.23
C VAL A 133 2.54 -9.34 7.66
N GLY A 134 1.29 -8.87 7.78
CA GLY A 134 0.66 -8.56 9.06
C GLY A 134 0.43 -9.76 9.97
N TYR A 135 0.13 -10.94 9.42
CA TYR A 135 -0.18 -12.14 10.19
C TYR A 135 0.97 -13.16 10.24
N LEU A 136 1.74 -13.33 9.16
CA LEU A 136 2.69 -14.44 9.02
C LEU A 136 4.14 -14.02 9.31
N VAL A 137 4.51 -12.76 9.07
CA VAL A 137 5.89 -12.29 9.24
C VAL A 137 6.12 -11.83 10.69
N ARG A 138 7.17 -12.36 11.33
CA ARG A 138 7.62 -11.95 12.67
C ARG A 138 8.45 -10.67 12.58
N ASP A 139 8.40 -9.85 13.62
CA ASP A 139 9.11 -8.56 13.67
C ASP A 139 10.59 -8.73 14.02
N ASP A 140 11.24 -9.71 13.42
CA ASP A 140 12.67 -9.93 13.59
C ASP A 140 13.38 -8.76 12.89
N THR A 141 14.29 -8.13 13.62
CA THR A 141 15.08 -7.01 13.12
C THR A 141 15.95 -7.52 11.98
N VAL A 142 15.89 -6.86 10.80
CA VAL A 142 16.83 -7.16 9.72
C VAL A 142 18.21 -6.76 10.25
N ALA A 143 18.97 -7.74 10.73
CA ALA A 143 20.29 -7.49 11.29
C ALA A 143 21.14 -6.83 10.20
N PRO A 144 21.81 -5.70 10.48
CA PRO A 144 22.83 -5.22 9.57
C PRO A 144 23.85 -6.34 9.41
N THR A 145 24.15 -6.73 8.17
CA THR A 145 25.25 -7.64 7.90
C THR A 145 26.53 -6.95 8.35
N THR A 146 26.94 -7.18 9.59
CA THR A 146 28.26 -6.79 10.06
C THR A 146 29.24 -7.70 9.35
N THR A 147 29.75 -7.28 8.19
CA THR A 147 30.98 -7.81 7.64
C THR A 147 32.07 -7.44 8.64
N THR A 148 32.30 -8.31 9.61
CA THR A 148 33.48 -8.23 10.47
C THR A 148 34.68 -8.43 9.55
N ALA A 149 35.27 -7.33 9.11
CA ALA A 149 36.62 -7.35 8.58
C ALA A 149 37.47 -8.00 9.68
N ARG A 150 37.93 -9.22 9.40
CA ARG A 150 38.91 -9.93 10.22
C ARG A 150 40.10 -8.99 10.39
N ASP A 151 40.21 -8.43 11.58
CA ASP A 151 41.44 -7.91 12.11
C ASP A 151 42.39 -9.10 12.28
N SER A 152 43.15 -9.39 11.23
CA SER A 152 44.34 -10.22 11.33
C SER A 152 45.52 -9.28 11.57
N ASP A 153 45.74 -8.91 12.82
CA ASP A 153 47.03 -8.41 13.29
C ASP A 153 47.79 -9.55 13.96
N PRO A 154 48.75 -10.20 13.26
CA PRO A 154 49.72 -11.06 13.90
C PRO A 154 51.04 -10.31 13.98
N MET A 155 51.34 -9.65 15.11
CA MET A 155 52.68 -9.68 15.74
C MET A 155 52.83 -8.62 16.83
N VAL A 156 52.54 -9.01 18.07
CA VAL A 156 53.36 -8.58 19.21
C VAL A 156 53.53 -9.74 20.18
N LYS A 157 54.75 -10.28 20.25
CA LYS A 157 55.43 -10.79 21.46
C LYS A 157 56.80 -11.38 21.11
N PRO A 158 57.77 -11.39 22.05
CA PRO A 158 58.02 -10.49 23.17
C PRO A 158 59.17 -9.49 22.91
#